data_AF-A0A0G1BDZ3-F1
#
_entry.id   AF-A0A0G1BDZ3-F1
#
_cell.length_a   1.000
_cell.length_b   1.000
_cell.length_c   1.000
_cell.angle_alpha   90.00
_cell.angle_beta   90.00
_cell.angle_gamma   90.00
#
_symmetry.space_group_name_H-M   'P 1'
#
loop_
_entity.id
_entity.type
_entity.pdbx_description
1 polymer ?
#
loop_
_entity_poly.entity_id
_entity_poly.type
_entity_poly.pdbx_seq_one_letter_code
_entity_poly.pdbx_strand_id
1 'polypeptide(L)'
;MYLVKDFKKILKDLEPFVTRADKKGRLWLHNGNNEKRKMDAIKVKDGTLFKLRPREAWANWLICVVLQHITGDEITFSDSEHGDGYIWNKTKGEVIITEHVAAMDFPNTTIPTGEERVIWAIEKKIKKGKEYAQGKHLVVFMDGAGKWYPTKVGRQTSGKHNFESIFCVGLITGDESGYKYGLTQFFPSHSPCWEIQINSDFTDWTITQIQ
;
A
#
# COMPACT_ATOMS: atom_id res chain seq x y z
N MET A 1 16.82 -3.59 12.19
CA MET A 1 15.40 -3.53 11.81
C MET A 1 14.75 -2.43 12.63
N TYR A 2 14.19 -1.41 11.97
CA TYR A 2 13.47 -0.32 12.65
C TYR A 2 11.98 -0.66 12.72
N LEU A 3 11.45 -0.71 13.93
CA LEU A 3 10.05 -1.02 14.19
C LEU A 3 9.30 0.25 14.55
N VAL A 4 8.20 0.53 13.84
CA VAL A 4 7.36 1.69 14.15
C VAL A 4 6.67 1.48 15.50
N LYS A 5 6.76 2.48 16.38
CA LYS A 5 6.17 2.45 17.73
C LYS A 5 4.99 3.40 17.90
N ASP A 6 4.94 4.47 17.12
CA ASP A 6 3.93 5.51 17.22
C ASP A 6 3.39 5.83 15.83
N PHE A 7 2.12 5.47 15.62
CA PHE A 7 1.44 5.62 14.34
C PHE A 7 1.08 7.07 14.02
N LYS A 8 0.86 7.92 15.03
CA LYS A 8 0.60 9.35 14.82
C LYS A 8 1.88 10.08 14.45
N LYS A 9 2.99 9.77 15.14
CA LYS A 9 4.30 10.33 14.79
C LYS A 9 4.73 9.94 13.38
N ILE A 10 4.64 8.65 13.02
CA ILE A 10 5.04 8.20 11.68
C ILE A 10 4.11 8.77 10.60
N LEU A 11 2.80 8.92 10.87
CA LEU A 11 1.87 9.56 9.93
C LEU A 11 2.34 10.97 9.58
N LYS A 12 2.70 11.76 10.59
CA LYS A 12 3.23 13.11 10.40
C LYS A 12 4.60 13.13 9.71
N ASP A 13 5.42 12.10 9.91
CA ASP A 13 6.70 11.97 9.22
C ASP A 13 6.54 11.54 7.76
N LEU A 14 5.42 10.88 7.41
CA LEU A 14 5.09 10.46 6.05
C LEU A 14 4.41 11.57 5.22
N GLU A 15 3.77 12.55 5.87
CA GLU A 15 3.09 13.69 5.25
C GLU A 15 3.87 14.33 4.08
N PRO A 16 5.17 14.68 4.20
CA PRO A 16 5.88 15.34 3.10
C PRO A 16 6.02 14.46 1.85
N PHE A 17 5.94 13.14 1.98
CA PHE A 17 6.04 12.21 0.85
C PHE A 17 4.69 11.90 0.21
N VAL A 18 3.61 12.12 0.95
CA VAL A 18 2.25 12.02 0.43
C VAL A 18 1.89 13.33 -0.27
N THR A 19 2.17 14.48 0.36
CA THR A 19 1.70 15.79 -0.11
C THR A 19 2.51 16.37 -1.28
N ARG A 20 3.76 15.95 -1.46
CA ARG A 20 4.61 16.44 -2.55
C ARG A 20 4.28 15.74 -3.87
N ALA A 21 4.39 16.50 -4.95
CA ALA A 21 4.35 15.94 -6.29
C ALA A 21 5.72 15.36 -6.66
N ASP A 22 5.72 14.24 -7.38
CA ASP A 22 6.92 13.78 -8.05
C ASP A 22 7.28 14.66 -9.26
N LYS A 23 8.38 14.34 -9.95
CA LYS A 23 8.82 15.09 -11.14
C LYS A 23 7.82 15.14 -12.30
N LYS A 24 6.85 14.23 -12.32
CA LYS A 24 5.79 14.15 -13.33
C LYS A 24 4.52 14.86 -12.87
N GLY A 25 4.58 15.61 -11.77
CA GLY A 25 3.41 16.30 -11.20
C GLY A 25 2.42 15.35 -10.52
N ARG A 26 2.79 14.08 -10.30
CA ARG A 26 1.90 13.12 -9.64
C ARG A 26 1.99 13.33 -8.14
N LEU A 27 0.88 13.74 -7.56
CA LEU A 27 0.71 13.90 -6.13
C LEU A 27 0.43 12.51 -5.50
N TRP A 28 0.64 12.37 -4.19
CA TRP A 28 0.08 11.29 -3.34
C TRP A 28 0.72 9.90 -3.41
N LEU A 29 1.52 9.57 -4.43
CA LEU A 29 2.35 8.36 -4.48
C LEU A 29 3.68 8.63 -5.18
N HIS A 30 4.66 9.11 -4.42
CA HIS A 30 6.06 9.19 -4.88
C HIS A 30 6.58 7.79 -5.27
N ASN A 31 6.47 7.45 -6.56
CA ASN A 31 7.18 6.33 -7.13
C ASN A 31 8.64 6.77 -7.28
N GLY A 32 9.45 6.62 -6.22
CA GLY A 32 10.86 7.06 -6.13
C GLY A 32 11.77 6.67 -7.30
N ASN A 33 11.31 5.81 -8.22
CA ASN A 33 11.88 5.61 -9.55
C ASN A 33 11.90 6.87 -10.44
N ASN A 34 11.13 7.91 -10.13
CA ASN A 34 11.02 9.13 -10.94
C ASN A 34 11.88 10.28 -10.40
N GLU A 35 12.58 10.07 -9.28
CA GLU A 35 13.48 11.06 -8.68
C GLU A 35 14.86 11.07 -9.36
N LYS A 36 15.67 12.14 -9.20
CA LYS A 36 17.03 12.18 -9.77
C LYS A 36 17.93 11.17 -9.06
N ARG A 37 17.57 10.85 -7.81
CA ARG A 37 18.16 9.83 -6.97
C ARG A 37 17.03 9.01 -6.38
N LYS A 38 17.09 7.70 -6.55
CA LYS A 38 16.09 6.79 -6.02
C LYS A 38 16.15 6.82 -4.49
N MET A 39 15.05 7.22 -3.84
CA MET A 39 14.92 7.11 -2.39
C MET A 39 14.48 5.70 -2.02
N ASP A 40 15.44 4.85 -1.66
CA ASP A 40 15.20 3.51 -1.10
C ASP A 40 15.24 3.51 0.44
N ALA A 41 15.24 4.69 1.07
CA ALA A 41 15.09 4.85 2.51
C ALA A 41 14.42 6.19 2.85
N ILE A 42 13.68 6.19 3.96
CA ILE A 42 13.04 7.35 4.57
C ILE A 42 13.82 7.71 5.84
N LYS A 43 14.16 8.97 6.01
CA LYS A 43 14.68 9.48 7.28
C LYS A 43 13.51 10.00 8.11
N VAL A 44 13.20 9.33 9.21
CA VAL A 44 12.19 9.79 10.17
C VAL A 44 12.78 10.88 11.08
N LYS A 45 11.94 11.65 11.78
CA LYS A 45 12.39 12.86 12.51
C LYS A 45 13.41 12.59 13.62
N ASP A 46 13.39 11.40 14.22
CA ASP A 46 14.40 11.01 15.23
C ASP A 46 15.76 10.62 14.63
N GLY A 47 15.93 10.78 13.32
CA GLY A 47 17.17 10.52 12.61
C GLY A 47 17.32 9.08 12.13
N THR A 48 16.41 8.19 12.50
CA THR A 48 16.47 6.79 12.05
C THR A 48 16.25 6.68 10.55
N LEU A 49 17.02 5.79 9.92
CA LEU A 49 16.86 5.44 8.51
C LEU A 49 15.99 4.20 8.38
N PHE A 50 14.87 4.36 7.70
CA PHE A 50 13.91 3.32 7.44
C PHE A 50 14.03 2.85 5.98
N LYS A 51 14.50 1.63 5.76
CA LYS A 51 14.86 1.10 4.42
C LYS A 51 13.65 0.66 3.59
N LEU A 52 12.63 1.51 3.52
CA LEU A 52 11.47 1.38 2.65
C LEU A 52 11.41 2.58 1.72
N ARG A 53 10.89 2.40 0.51
CA ARG A 53 10.50 3.54 -0.31
C ARG A 53 9.31 4.25 0.34
N PRO A 54 9.13 5.56 0.10
CA PRO A 54 7.99 6.31 0.63
C PRO A 54 6.63 5.62 0.41
N ARG A 55 6.36 5.12 -0.80
CA ARG A 55 5.13 4.38 -1.08
C ARG A 55 5.00 3.07 -0.29
N GLU A 56 6.09 2.34 -0.10
CA GLU A 56 6.12 1.03 0.57
C GLU A 56 5.82 1.23 2.07
N ALA A 57 6.43 2.25 2.68
CA ALA A 57 6.08 2.67 4.03
C ALA A 57 4.62 3.15 4.13
N TRP A 58 4.13 3.87 3.12
CA TRP A 58 2.76 4.37 3.09
C TRP A 58 1.70 3.27 3.03
N ALA A 59 1.81 2.26 2.15
CA ALA A 59 0.85 1.15 2.21
C ALA A 59 0.97 0.36 3.49
N ASN A 60 2.19 0.07 3.95
CA ASN A 60 2.33 -0.71 5.17
C ASN A 60 1.67 0.00 6.35
N TRP A 61 1.78 1.33 6.43
CA TRP A 61 1.04 2.14 7.40
C TRP A 61 -0.48 2.00 7.22
N LEU A 62 -1.00 2.18 6.00
CA LEU A 62 -2.44 2.07 5.70
C LEU A 62 -3.02 0.68 6.00
N ILE A 63 -2.29 -0.38 5.66
CA ILE A 63 -2.69 -1.76 5.97
C ILE A 63 -2.68 -1.97 7.48
N CYS A 64 -1.64 -1.53 8.18
CA CYS A 64 -1.56 -1.69 9.62
C CYS A 64 -2.74 -1.03 10.33
N VAL A 65 -3.09 0.23 10.01
CA VAL A 65 -4.21 0.92 10.70
C VAL A 65 -5.55 0.22 10.47
N VAL A 66 -5.78 -0.33 9.26
CA VAL A 66 -7.00 -1.09 8.97
C VAL A 66 -7.00 -2.43 9.68
N LEU A 67 -5.89 -3.17 9.68
CA LEU A 67 -5.81 -4.43 10.40
C LEU A 67 -6.00 -4.23 11.91
N GLN A 68 -5.38 -3.19 12.50
CA GLN A 68 -5.61 -2.82 13.91
C GLN A 68 -7.09 -2.52 14.17
N HIS A 69 -7.75 -1.78 13.27
CA HIS A 69 -9.17 -1.45 13.39
C HIS A 69 -10.06 -2.70 13.34
N ILE A 70 -9.75 -3.66 12.47
CA ILE A 70 -10.55 -4.88 12.29
C ILE A 70 -10.34 -5.86 13.46
N THR A 71 -9.10 -6.06 13.89
CA THR A 71 -8.76 -7.14 14.84
C THR A 71 -8.62 -6.68 16.28
N GLY A 72 -8.35 -5.39 16.52
CA GLY A 72 -7.96 -4.86 17.82
C GLY A 72 -6.54 -5.26 18.26
N ASP A 73 -5.76 -5.94 17.40
CA ASP A 73 -4.40 -6.38 17.72
C ASP A 73 -3.39 -5.22 17.65
N GLU A 74 -2.26 -5.36 18.34
CA GLU A 74 -1.12 -4.45 18.18
C GLU A 74 -0.36 -4.80 16.89
N ILE A 75 -0.59 -4.03 15.83
CA ILE A 75 0.00 -4.27 14.51
C ILE A 75 0.93 -3.12 14.10
N THR A 76 2.12 -3.43 13.61
CA THR A 76 3.10 -2.43 13.16
C THR A 76 3.86 -2.91 11.92
N PHE A 77 4.79 -2.12 11.40
CA PHE A 77 5.58 -2.47 10.23
C PHE A 77 7.06 -2.10 10.39
N SER A 78 7.90 -2.77 9.59
CA SER A 78 9.35 -2.57 9.58
C SER A 78 9.97 -2.78 8.18
N ASP A 79 11.28 -2.52 8.08
CA ASP A 79 12.11 -2.97 6.97
C ASP A 79 12.23 -4.50 6.96
N SER A 80 12.58 -5.05 5.80
CA SER A 80 12.65 -6.51 5.55
C SER A 80 13.92 -6.89 4.81
N GLU A 81 14.41 -8.11 5.07
CA GLU A 81 15.47 -8.76 4.31
C GLU A 81 14.92 -9.75 3.27
N HIS A 82 13.62 -10.05 3.31
CA HIS A 82 12.98 -11.12 2.52
C HIS A 82 11.86 -10.62 1.59
N GLY A 83 11.63 -9.31 1.54
CA GLY A 83 10.64 -8.66 0.69
C GLY A 83 10.79 -7.15 0.72
N ASP A 84 9.76 -6.45 0.28
CA ASP A 84 9.70 -4.99 0.28
C ASP A 84 9.25 -4.43 1.66
N GLY A 85 8.97 -5.26 2.67
CA GLY A 85 8.62 -4.81 4.02
C GLY A 85 8.00 -5.91 4.90
N TYR A 86 7.95 -5.71 6.21
CA TYR A 86 7.22 -6.59 7.14
C TYR A 86 6.06 -5.86 7.79
N ILE A 87 4.95 -6.57 8.00
CA ILE A 87 3.88 -6.20 8.92
C ILE A 87 3.88 -7.21 10.06
N TRP A 88 3.95 -6.72 11.29
CA TRP A 88 4.04 -7.49 12.51
C TRP A 88 2.72 -7.43 13.25
N ASN A 89 2.09 -8.57 13.51
CA ASN A 89 1.04 -8.68 14.51
C ASN A 89 1.69 -9.13 15.82
N LYS A 90 1.96 -8.17 16.72
CA LYS A 90 2.65 -8.44 17.98
C LYS A 90 1.79 -9.23 18.95
N THR A 91 0.47 -9.03 18.91
CA THR A 91 -0.47 -9.79 19.75
C THR A 91 -0.38 -11.28 19.43
N LYS A 92 -0.32 -11.64 18.14
CA LYS A 92 -0.30 -13.03 17.68
C LYS A 92 1.09 -13.62 17.46
N GLY A 93 2.14 -12.78 17.46
CA GLY A 93 3.50 -13.20 17.13
C GLY A 93 3.69 -13.55 15.65
N GLU A 94 2.86 -13.00 14.76
CA GLU A 94 2.85 -13.31 13.32
C GLU A 94 3.57 -12.21 12.53
N VAL A 95 4.19 -12.61 11.42
CA VAL A 95 4.82 -11.70 10.46
C VAL A 95 4.27 -11.92 9.06
N ILE A 96 3.86 -10.83 8.43
CA ILE A 96 3.40 -10.75 7.05
C ILE A 96 4.55 -10.17 6.23
N ILE A 97 5.09 -10.95 5.31
CA ILE A 97 6.12 -10.49 4.36
C ILE A 97 5.42 -9.84 3.19
N THR A 98 5.72 -8.57 2.92
CA THR A 98 5.08 -7.80 1.84
C THR A 98 5.98 -7.71 0.61
N GLU A 99 5.36 -7.82 -0.56
CA GLU A 99 5.91 -7.42 -1.85
C GLU A 99 5.05 -6.29 -2.39
N HIS A 100 5.66 -5.33 -3.07
CA HIS A 100 4.99 -4.12 -3.50
C HIS A 100 5.03 -3.98 -5.02
N VAL A 101 3.92 -3.54 -5.62
CA VAL A 101 3.86 -3.20 -7.04
C VAL A 101 2.99 -1.97 -7.28
N ALA A 102 3.46 -1.06 -8.13
CA ALA A 102 2.66 0.08 -8.56
C ALA A 102 1.86 -0.26 -9.82
N ALA A 103 0.54 -0.04 -9.77
CA ALA A 103 -0.36 -0.07 -10.92
C ALA A 103 -0.40 1.27 -11.69
N MET A 104 0.62 2.11 -11.50
CA MET A 104 0.77 3.43 -12.15
C MET A 104 1.62 3.39 -13.41
N ASP A 105 2.40 2.32 -13.61
CA ASP A 105 3.32 2.19 -14.74
C ASP A 105 2.68 1.31 -15.83
N PHE A 106 1.99 1.95 -16.79
CA PHE A 106 1.34 1.30 -17.93
C PHE A 106 2.04 1.64 -19.26
N PRO A 107 2.10 0.69 -20.22
CA PRO A 107 2.91 0.80 -21.43
C PRO A 107 2.31 1.68 -22.54
N ASN A 108 1.00 1.97 -22.50
CA ASN A 108 0.27 2.58 -23.60
C ASN A 108 -0.06 4.07 -23.35
N THR A 109 -0.25 4.83 -24.44
CA THR A 109 -0.71 6.23 -24.41
C THR A 109 -2.17 6.36 -23.97
N THR A 110 -3.00 5.34 -24.20
CA THR A 110 -4.36 5.25 -23.68
C THR A 110 -4.35 4.67 -22.28
N ILE A 111 -4.91 5.40 -21.31
CA ILE A 111 -4.98 4.98 -19.91
C ILE A 111 -6.02 3.84 -19.78
N PRO A 112 -5.62 2.62 -19.35
CA PRO A 112 -6.56 1.52 -19.13
C PRO A 112 -7.47 1.75 -17.92
N THR A 113 -8.48 0.90 -17.74
CA THR A 113 -9.32 0.90 -16.54
C THR A 113 -8.51 0.60 -15.27
N GLY A 114 -9.02 1.02 -14.10
CA GLY A 114 -8.36 0.75 -12.82
C GLY A 114 -8.13 -0.75 -12.58
N GLU A 115 -9.13 -1.57 -12.89
CA GLU A 115 -9.02 -3.03 -12.81
C GLU A 115 -7.89 -3.57 -13.70
N GLU A 116 -7.85 -3.17 -14.98
CA GLU A 116 -6.82 -3.64 -15.91
C GLU A 116 -5.42 -3.26 -15.43
N ARG A 117 -5.24 -2.04 -14.93
CA ARG A 117 -3.97 -1.57 -14.38
C ARG A 117 -3.50 -2.44 -13.21
N VAL A 118 -4.41 -2.79 -12.29
CA VAL A 118 -4.11 -3.67 -11.15
C VAL A 118 -3.79 -5.08 -11.62
N ILE A 119 -4.61 -5.64 -12.52
CA ILE A 119 -4.40 -6.99 -13.05
C ILE A 119 -3.04 -7.08 -13.73
N TRP A 120 -2.68 -6.12 -14.58
CA TRP A 120 -1.36 -6.09 -15.23
C TRP A 120 -0.21 -5.98 -14.23
N ALA A 121 -0.38 -5.20 -13.15
CA ALA A 121 0.62 -5.08 -12.08
C ALA A 121 0.80 -6.41 -11.34
N ILE A 122 -0.30 -7.11 -11.05
CA ILE A 122 -0.28 -8.44 -10.43
C ILE A 122 0.40 -9.45 -11.36
N GLU A 123 0.02 -9.50 -12.64
CA GLU A 123 0.59 -10.41 -13.63
C GLU A 123 2.11 -10.25 -13.78
N LYS A 124 2.64 -9.02 -13.69
CA LYS A 124 4.10 -8.78 -13.66
C LYS A 124 4.78 -9.50 -12.50
N LYS A 125 4.14 -9.57 -11.34
CA LYS A 125 4.67 -10.27 -10.15
C LYS A 125 4.44 -11.78 -10.24
N ILE A 126 3.33 -12.24 -10.81
CA ILE A 126 3.08 -13.67 -11.09
C ILE A 126 4.17 -14.26 -11.99
N LYS A 127 4.58 -13.51 -13.03
CA LYS A 127 5.63 -13.92 -13.98
C LYS A 127 6.99 -14.19 -13.33
N LYS A 128 7.21 -13.77 -12.08
CA LYS A 128 8.45 -14.08 -11.34
C LYS A 128 8.49 -15.50 -10.77
N GLY A 129 7.40 -16.25 -10.84
CA GLY A 129 7.35 -17.66 -10.43
C GLY A 129 6.76 -17.87 -9.03
N LYS A 130 6.48 -19.14 -8.71
CA LYS A 130 5.84 -19.55 -7.45
C LYS A 130 6.76 -19.33 -6.26
N GLU A 131 8.03 -19.65 -6.41
CA GLU A 131 9.07 -19.53 -5.38
C GLU A 131 9.24 -18.07 -4.93
N TYR A 132 9.04 -17.12 -5.85
CA TYR A 132 9.10 -15.70 -5.53
C TYR A 132 7.94 -15.24 -4.63
N ALA A 133 6.76 -15.83 -4.80
CA ALA A 133 5.50 -15.41 -4.19
C ALA A 133 5.17 -16.15 -2.88
N GLN A 134 5.68 -17.38 -2.71
CA GLN A 134 5.38 -18.24 -1.58
C GLN A 134 5.68 -17.57 -0.24
N GLY A 135 4.73 -17.62 0.70
CA GLY A 135 4.86 -17.02 2.04
C GLY A 135 4.86 -15.48 2.04
N LYS A 136 4.54 -14.84 0.92
CA LYS A 136 4.47 -13.38 0.80
C LYS A 136 3.06 -12.93 0.44
N HIS A 137 2.77 -11.70 0.81
CA HIS A 137 1.55 -10.98 0.48
C HIS A 137 1.88 -9.88 -0.53
N LEU A 138 1.11 -9.79 -1.60
CA LEU A 138 1.32 -8.74 -2.60
C LEU A 138 0.47 -7.53 -2.26
N VAL A 139 1.09 -6.36 -2.28
CA VAL A 139 0.46 -5.06 -2.06
C VAL A 139 0.53 -4.27 -3.36
N VAL A 140 -0.63 -3.97 -3.92
CA VAL A 140 -0.78 -3.19 -5.15
C VAL A 140 -1.14 -1.75 -4.80
N PHE A 141 -0.47 -0.78 -5.41
CA PHE A 141 -0.80 0.64 -5.27
C PHE A 141 -1.43 1.21 -6.53
N MET A 142 -2.49 1.98 -6.37
CA MET A 142 -3.14 2.74 -7.43
C MET A 142 -3.23 4.23 -7.05
N ASP A 143 -2.95 5.12 -8.00
CA ASP A 143 -2.94 6.59 -7.83
C ASP A 143 -4.31 7.26 -7.92
N GLY A 144 -5.38 6.48 -8.02
CA GLY A 144 -6.70 7.01 -8.24
C GLY A 144 -7.56 5.95 -8.86
N ALA A 145 -8.66 5.64 -8.20
CA ALA A 145 -9.68 4.83 -8.80
C ALA A 145 -10.91 5.71 -9.04
N GLY A 146 -11.27 5.88 -10.31
CA GLY A 146 -12.68 6.04 -10.62
C GLY A 146 -13.45 4.83 -10.08
N LYS A 147 -14.76 4.75 -10.35
CA LYS A 147 -15.53 3.58 -9.94
C LYS A 147 -14.89 2.30 -10.52
N TRP A 148 -14.44 1.41 -9.64
CA TRP A 148 -13.84 0.12 -9.98
C TRP A 148 -14.39 -0.96 -9.04
N TYR A 149 -14.26 -2.22 -9.44
CA TYR A 149 -14.89 -3.34 -8.75
C TYR A 149 -13.84 -4.34 -8.22
N PRO A 150 -13.42 -4.23 -6.94
CA PRO A 150 -12.40 -5.11 -6.34
C PRO A 150 -12.68 -6.61 -6.52
N THR A 151 -13.94 -7.03 -6.35
CA THR A 151 -14.35 -8.43 -6.54
C THR A 151 -14.11 -8.94 -7.97
N LYS A 152 -14.18 -8.06 -8.99
CA LYS A 152 -13.86 -8.43 -10.37
C LYS A 152 -12.38 -8.77 -10.51
N VAL A 153 -11.51 -7.98 -9.89
CA VAL A 153 -10.06 -8.26 -9.85
C VAL A 153 -9.78 -9.55 -9.10
N GLY A 154 -10.33 -9.72 -7.89
CA GLY A 154 -10.15 -10.93 -7.10
C GLY A 154 -10.57 -12.20 -7.83
N ARG A 155 -11.69 -12.17 -8.56
CA ARG A 155 -12.12 -13.29 -9.41
C ARG A 155 -11.13 -13.61 -10.52
N GLN A 156 -10.55 -12.60 -11.16
CA GLN A 156 -9.63 -12.80 -12.29
C GLN A 156 -8.24 -13.28 -11.87
N THR A 157 -7.81 -12.95 -10.65
CA THR A 157 -6.48 -13.30 -10.14
C THR A 157 -6.48 -14.57 -9.27
N SER A 158 -7.64 -14.97 -8.74
CA SER A 158 -7.79 -16.16 -7.88
C SER A 158 -7.21 -17.42 -8.53
N GLY A 159 -6.45 -18.19 -7.75
CA GLY A 159 -5.83 -19.44 -8.17
C GLY A 159 -4.62 -19.30 -9.10
N LYS A 160 -4.17 -18.08 -9.42
CA LYS A 160 -3.06 -17.84 -10.36
C LYS A 160 -1.80 -17.27 -9.70
N HIS A 161 -1.94 -16.62 -8.53
CA HIS A 161 -0.91 -15.68 -8.06
C HIS A 161 0.14 -16.23 -7.10
N ASN A 162 -0.10 -17.38 -6.46
CA ASN A 162 0.80 -18.02 -5.49
C ASN A 162 1.20 -17.21 -4.23
N PHE A 163 0.88 -15.91 -4.16
CA PHE A 163 0.92 -15.12 -2.93
C PHE A 163 -0.14 -15.60 -1.93
N GLU A 164 0.11 -15.44 -0.63
CA GLU A 164 -0.83 -15.77 0.45
C GLU A 164 -2.10 -14.92 0.37
N SER A 165 -1.93 -13.62 0.08
CA SER A 165 -3.04 -12.74 -0.27
C SER A 165 -2.57 -11.58 -1.15
N ILE A 166 -3.54 -10.86 -1.72
CA ILE A 166 -3.29 -9.61 -2.44
C ILE A 166 -4.13 -8.50 -1.79
N PHE A 167 -3.44 -7.45 -1.36
CA PHE A 167 -4.04 -6.18 -0.94
C PHE A 167 -3.92 -5.16 -2.07
N CYS A 168 -4.90 -4.26 -2.16
CA CYS A 168 -4.83 -3.10 -3.03
C CYS A 168 -5.15 -1.84 -2.23
N VAL A 169 -4.24 -0.87 -2.32
CA VAL A 169 -4.37 0.47 -1.77
C VAL A 169 -4.59 1.44 -2.93
N GLY A 170 -5.69 2.18 -2.90
CA GLY A 170 -6.02 3.18 -3.90
C GLY A 170 -6.32 4.53 -3.26
N LEU A 171 -5.81 5.62 -3.84
CA LEU A 171 -6.30 6.95 -3.50
C LEU A 171 -7.74 7.12 -4.03
N ILE A 172 -8.63 7.65 -3.19
CA ILE A 172 -10.01 8.01 -3.57
C ILE A 172 -10.07 9.52 -3.86
N THR A 173 -9.64 10.35 -2.90
CA THR A 173 -9.53 11.80 -3.07
C THR A 173 -8.42 12.36 -2.19
N GLY A 174 -7.90 13.52 -2.56
CA GLY A 174 -6.98 14.33 -1.78
C GLY A 174 -7.26 15.80 -2.05
N ASP A 175 -7.64 16.55 -1.02
CA ASP A 175 -8.02 17.96 -1.10
C ASP A 175 -7.64 18.71 0.19
N GLU A 176 -8.10 19.96 0.34
CA GLU A 176 -7.79 20.81 1.50
C GLU A 176 -8.29 20.23 2.84
N SER A 177 -9.26 19.32 2.81
CA SER A 177 -9.80 18.64 3.99
C SER A 177 -8.99 17.40 4.40
N GLY A 178 -8.09 16.93 3.54
CA GLY A 178 -7.22 15.79 3.78
C GLY A 178 -7.28 14.74 2.68
N TYR A 179 -7.14 13.47 3.06
CA TYR A 179 -6.99 12.36 2.11
C TYR A 179 -7.93 11.21 2.42
N LYS A 180 -8.46 10.58 1.37
CA LYS A 180 -9.21 9.34 1.45
C LYS A 180 -8.54 8.26 0.64
N TYR A 181 -8.36 7.09 1.24
CA TYR A 181 -7.82 5.90 0.61
C TYR A 181 -8.78 4.73 0.75
N GLY A 182 -8.86 3.90 -0.28
CA GLY A 182 -9.48 2.59 -0.21
C GLY A 182 -8.42 1.52 0.03
N LEU A 183 -8.64 0.64 0.99
CA LEU A 183 -7.91 -0.61 1.16
C LEU A 183 -8.86 -1.78 0.92
N THR A 184 -8.45 -2.72 0.08
CA THR A 184 -9.20 -3.96 -0.14
C THR A 184 -8.27 -5.16 -0.15
N GLN A 185 -8.73 -6.28 0.39
CA GLN A 185 -8.12 -7.59 0.16
C GLN A 185 -8.92 -8.32 -0.90
N PHE A 186 -8.25 -8.82 -1.93
CA PHE A 186 -8.93 -9.49 -3.03
C PHE A 186 -9.36 -10.91 -2.67
N PHE A 187 -10.65 -11.17 -2.89
CA PHE A 187 -11.27 -12.50 -2.84
C PHE A 187 -12.17 -12.71 -4.06
N PRO A 188 -12.34 -13.96 -4.54
CA PRO A 188 -13.09 -14.25 -5.76
C PRO A 188 -14.61 -13.98 -5.64
N SER A 189 -15.17 -14.12 -4.45
CA SER A 189 -16.61 -13.98 -4.18
C SER A 189 -16.97 -12.61 -3.62
N HIS A 190 -16.21 -12.11 -2.65
CA HIS A 190 -16.48 -10.85 -1.97
C HIS A 190 -15.18 -10.24 -1.46
N SER A 191 -14.72 -9.17 -2.11
CA SER A 191 -13.55 -8.41 -1.65
C SER A 191 -14.01 -7.27 -0.73
N PRO A 192 -13.75 -7.33 0.59
CA PRO A 192 -14.13 -6.25 1.50
C PRO A 192 -13.32 -5.00 1.19
N CYS A 193 -13.88 -3.83 1.48
CA CYS A 193 -13.21 -2.56 1.25
C CYS A 193 -13.39 -1.61 2.43
N TRP A 194 -12.30 -0.99 2.86
CA TRP A 194 -12.27 0.01 3.91
C TRP A 194 -11.82 1.35 3.35
N GLU A 195 -12.55 2.41 3.67
CA GLU A 195 -12.11 3.78 3.49
C GLU A 195 -11.31 4.21 4.71
N ILE A 196 -10.10 4.74 4.47
CA ILE A 196 -9.26 5.42 5.46
C ILE A 196 -9.30 6.90 5.12
N GLN A 197 -9.84 7.71 6.03
CA GLN A 197 -9.84 9.16 5.91
C GLN A 197 -8.81 9.74 6.89
N ILE A 198 -7.85 10.50 6.36
CA ILE A 198 -6.79 11.18 7.09
C ILE A 198 -7.07 12.69 7.03
N ASN A 199 -6.95 13.38 8.16
CA ASN A 199 -7.15 14.82 8.21
C ASN A 199 -6.00 15.60 7.56
N SER A 200 -6.25 16.84 7.16
CA SER A 200 -5.31 17.66 6.39
C SER A 200 -3.98 17.95 7.08
N ASP A 201 -3.92 17.88 8.40
CA ASP A 201 -2.68 18.09 9.18
C ASP A 201 -1.93 16.78 9.51
N PHE A 202 -2.41 15.63 9.04
CA PHE A 202 -1.79 14.32 9.25
C PHE A 202 -1.57 13.97 10.74
N THR A 203 -2.53 14.33 11.59
CA THR A 203 -2.49 14.01 13.02
C THR A 203 -3.48 12.93 13.44
N ASP A 204 -4.48 12.65 12.60
CA ASP A 204 -5.52 11.67 12.90
C ASP A 204 -6.13 11.02 11.65
N TRP A 205 -6.82 9.90 11.87
CA TRP A 205 -7.53 9.18 10.82
C TRP A 205 -8.78 8.48 11.35
N THR A 206 -9.71 8.21 10.45
CA THR A 206 -10.89 7.37 10.68
C THR A 206 -10.98 6.26 9.65
N ILE A 207 -11.53 5.12 10.03
CA ILE A 207 -11.69 3.96 9.16
C ILE A 207 -13.17 3.58 9.11
N THR A 208 -13.69 3.29 7.92
CA THR A 208 -15.07 2.85 7.71
C THR A 208 -15.11 1.75 6.67
N GLN A 209 -15.82 0.65 6.94
CA GLN A 209 -16.05 -0.37 5.92
C GLN A 209 -17.09 0.14 4.92
N ILE A 210 -16.74 0.12 3.64
CA ILE A 210 -17.58 0.63 2.53
C ILE A 210 -18.03 -0.47 1.55
N GLN A 211 -17.48 -1.69 1.70
CA GLN A 211 -17.94 -2.90 1.00
C GLN A 211 -17.67 -4.14 1.85
#